data_AF-A0A355TW30-F1
#
_entry.id   AF-A0A355TW30-F1
#
_cell.length_a   1.000
_cell.length_b   1.000
_cell.length_c   1.000
_cell.angle_alpha   90.00
_cell.angle_beta   90.00
_cell.angle_gamma   90.00
#
_symmetry.space_group_name_H-M   'P 1'
#
loop_
_entity.id
_entity.type
_entity.pdbx_description
1 polymer ?
#
loop_
_entity_poly.entity_id
_entity_poly.type
_entity_poly.pdbx_seq_one_letter_code
_entity_poly.pdbx_strand_id
1 'polypeptide(L)'
;MSNQKLNTLDDVRDYISHSEQGIKEVTELRQKIYNKLRRCNDEGRISELKKSRDDCTTLLRQLRKNKRIAETIIEDNPKIKENIRIETQARNEAYGLNKKQKQKSKQRSYER
;
A
#
# COMPACT_ATOMS: atom_id res chain seq x y z
N MET A 1 -3.70 14.32 9.71
CA MET A 1 -4.02 13.05 9.01
C MET A 1 -4.20 12.00 10.09
N SER A 2 -5.45 11.66 10.39
CA SER A 2 -5.81 10.61 11.35
C SER A 2 -5.18 9.29 10.91
N ASN A 3 -4.48 8.60 11.81
CA ASN A 3 -3.99 7.23 11.58
C ASN A 3 -5.22 6.30 11.50
N GLN A 4 -5.84 6.21 10.33
CA GLN A 4 -6.80 5.15 10.05
C GLN A 4 -6.08 3.82 10.21
N LYS A 5 -6.57 3.00 11.14
CA LYS A 5 -6.05 1.64 11.32
C LYS A 5 -6.55 0.81 10.13
N LEU A 6 -5.65 0.48 9.22
CA LEU A 6 -5.93 -0.40 8.08
C LEU A 6 -5.58 -1.84 8.49
N ASN A 7 -6.54 -2.55 9.08
CA ASN A 7 -6.33 -3.89 9.63
C ASN A 7 -6.69 -4.99 8.62
N THR A 8 -7.62 -4.70 7.70
CA THR A 8 -8.14 -5.66 6.71
C THR A 8 -7.89 -5.18 5.28
N LEU A 9 -8.01 -6.09 4.31
CA LEU A 9 -7.96 -5.71 2.89
C LEU A 9 -9.16 -4.85 2.49
N ASP A 10 -10.30 -4.98 3.17
CA ASP A 10 -11.46 -4.14 2.93
C ASP A 10 -11.21 -2.71 3.41
N ASP A 11 -10.56 -2.54 4.57
CA ASP A 11 -10.13 -1.22 5.04
C ASP A 11 -9.19 -0.54 4.02
N VAL A 12 -8.32 -1.32 3.37
CA VAL A 12 -7.41 -0.82 2.34
C VAL A 12 -8.17 -0.44 1.05
N ARG A 13 -9.23 -1.17 0.69
CA ARG A 13 -10.11 -0.81 -0.44
C ARG A 13 -10.88 0.47 -0.16
N ASP A 14 -11.44 0.60 1.03
CA ASP A 14 -12.14 1.82 1.47
C ASP A 14 -11.19 3.01 1.47
N TYR A 15 -9.95 2.81 1.93
CA TYR A 15 -8.90 3.83 1.87
C TYR A 15 -8.59 4.27 0.44
N ILE A 16 -8.55 3.36 -0.54
CA ILE A 16 -8.36 3.69 -1.96
C ILE A 16 -9.52 4.55 -2.43
N SER A 17 -10.77 4.13 -2.19
CA SER A 17 -11.97 4.89 -2.60
C SER A 17 -12.01 6.30 -1.97
N HIS A 18 -11.69 6.42 -0.69
CA HIS A 18 -11.56 7.72 -0.03
C HIS A 18 -10.43 8.56 -0.61
N SER A 19 -9.30 7.95 -0.96
CA SER A 19 -8.18 8.65 -1.59
C SER A 19 -8.53 9.17 -2.98
N GLU A 20 -9.30 8.41 -3.77
CA GLU A 20 -9.81 8.85 -5.08
C GLU A 20 -10.74 10.05 -4.95
N GLN A 21 -11.68 10.00 -4.01
CA GLN A 21 -12.57 11.10 -3.72
C GLN A 21 -11.78 12.34 -3.26
N GLY A 22 -10.81 12.17 -2.36
CA GLY A 22 -9.92 13.25 -1.93
C GLY A 22 -9.09 13.84 -3.08
N ILE A 23 -8.60 13.01 -4.01
CA ILE A 23 -7.90 13.49 -5.21
C ILE A 23 -8.83 14.37 -6.06
N LYS A 24 -10.08 13.95 -6.25
CA LYS A 24 -11.08 14.72 -7.00
C LYS A 24 -11.34 16.07 -6.34
N GLU A 25 -11.65 16.08 -5.05
CA GLU A 25 -11.94 17.29 -4.28
C GLU A 25 -10.78 18.28 -4.28
N VAL A 26 -9.55 17.81 -4.02
CA VAL A 26 -8.38 18.69 -4.02
C VAL A 26 -8.06 19.21 -5.43
N THR A 27 -8.33 18.42 -6.48
CA THR A 27 -8.19 18.87 -7.87
C THR A 27 -9.18 19.99 -8.19
N GLU A 28 -10.45 19.86 -7.79
CA GLU A 28 -11.47 20.90 -7.95
C GLU A 28 -11.12 22.17 -7.16
N LEU A 29 -10.64 22.03 -5.92
CA LEU A 29 -10.16 23.16 -5.11
C LEU A 29 -8.99 23.87 -5.79
N ARG A 30 -8.01 23.13 -6.30
CA ARG A 30 -6.87 23.70 -7.03
C ARG A 30 -7.33 24.44 -8.29
N GLN A 31 -8.32 23.91 -9.01
CA GLN A 31 -8.89 24.59 -10.17
C GLN A 31 -9.58 25.91 -9.80
N LYS A 32 -10.33 25.93 -8.69
CA LYS A 32 -10.92 27.17 -8.16
C LYS A 32 -9.85 28.22 -7.82
N ILE A 33 -8.70 27.80 -7.28
CA ILE A 33 -7.56 28.69 -7.01
C ILE A 33 -6.98 29.25 -8.30
N TYR A 34 -6.77 28.43 -9.35
CA TYR A 34 -6.32 28.92 -10.66
C TYR A 34 -7.29 29.96 -11.26
N ASN A 35 -8.59 29.71 -11.15
CA ASN A 35 -9.61 30.65 -11.64
C ASN A 35 -9.55 31.99 -10.89
N LYS A 36 -9.30 31.97 -9.58
CA LYS A 36 -9.10 33.19 -8.76
C LYS A 36 -7.81 33.92 -9.14
N LEU A 37 -6.70 33.20 -9.31
CA LEU A 37 -5.42 33.77 -9.74
C LEU A 37 -5.53 34.50 -11.08
N ARG A 38 -6.29 33.96 -12.03
CA ARG A 38 -6.48 34.56 -13.35
C ARG A 38 -7.14 35.94 -13.34
N ARG A 39 -7.87 36.27 -12.26
CA ARG A 39 -8.64 37.52 -12.14
C ARG A 39 -8.11 38.45 -11.03
N CYS A 40 -7.03 38.07 -10.36
CA CYS A 40 -6.51 38.80 -9.21
C CYS A 40 -5.35 39.70 -9.66
N ASN A 41 -5.43 40.99 -9.31
CA ASN A 41 -4.40 41.98 -9.60
C ASN A 41 -3.68 42.47 -8.34
N ASP A 42 -4.13 42.05 -7.15
CA ASP A 42 -3.50 42.38 -5.87
C ASP A 42 -2.34 41.42 -5.58
N GLU A 43 -1.12 41.93 -5.52
CA GLU A 43 0.10 41.14 -5.34
C GLU A 43 0.12 40.33 -4.05
N GLY A 44 -0.38 40.92 -2.95
CA GLY A 44 -0.46 40.24 -1.66
C GLY A 44 -1.36 39.01 -1.76
N ARG A 45 -2.55 39.19 -2.33
CA ARG A 45 -3.51 38.10 -2.54
C ARG A 45 -3.03 37.06 -3.55
N ILE A 46 -2.29 37.46 -4.59
CA ILE A 46 -1.66 36.53 -5.54
C ILE A 46 -0.67 35.60 -4.82
N SER A 47 0.15 36.14 -3.92
CA SER A 47 1.12 35.36 -3.14
C SER A 47 0.43 34.29 -2.29
N GLU A 48 -0.62 34.67 -1.56
CA GLU A 48 -1.42 33.74 -0.75
C GLU A 48 -2.08 32.63 -1.59
N LEU A 49 -2.66 33.00 -2.74
CA LEU A 49 -3.29 32.04 -3.64
C LEU A 49 -2.28 31.07 -4.25
N LYS A 50 -1.06 31.53 -4.58
CA LYS A 50 0.03 30.66 -5.03
C LYS A 50 0.44 29.66 -3.94
N LYS A 51 0.58 30.12 -2.70
CA LYS A 51 0.85 29.22 -1.55
C LYS A 51 -0.23 28.15 -1.41
N SER A 52 -1.51 28.55 -1.43
CA SER A 52 -2.64 27.61 -1.36
C SER A 52 -2.68 26.60 -2.51
N ARG A 53 -2.30 27.02 -3.73
CA ARG A 53 -2.14 26.11 -4.89
C ARG A 53 -1.02 25.09 -4.65
N ASP A 54 0.09 25.52 -4.08
CA ASP A 54 1.25 24.67 -3.81
C ASP A 54 0.95 23.66 -2.70
N ASP A 55 0.19 24.07 -1.69
CA ASP A 55 -0.36 23.19 -0.66
C ASP A 55 -1.27 22.11 -1.28
N CYS A 56 -2.17 22.50 -2.19
CA CYS A 56 -3.01 21.54 -2.94
C CYS A 56 -2.16 20.56 -3.76
N THR A 57 -1.08 21.04 -4.37
CA THR A 57 -0.18 20.20 -5.18
C THR A 57 0.58 19.21 -4.32
N THR A 58 1.03 19.64 -3.14
CA THR A 58 1.68 18.78 -2.14
C THR A 58 0.72 17.70 -1.65
N LEU A 59 -0.52 18.07 -1.32
CA LEU A 59 -1.55 17.14 -0.88
C LEU A 59 -1.91 16.11 -1.98
N LEU A 60 -2.08 16.55 -3.23
CA LEU A 60 -2.33 15.65 -4.37
C LEU A 60 -1.19 14.65 -4.56
N ARG A 61 0.07 15.09 -4.44
CA ARG A 61 1.23 14.21 -4.53
C ARG A 61 1.19 13.13 -3.45
N GLN A 62 0.86 13.51 -2.22
CA GLN A 62 0.77 12.58 -1.11
C GLN A 62 -0.38 11.57 -1.30
N LEU A 63 -1.57 12.04 -1.67
CA LEU A 63 -2.73 11.17 -1.91
C LEU A 63 -2.47 10.15 -3.01
N ARG A 64 -1.88 10.57 -4.14
CA ARG A 64 -1.52 9.67 -5.25
C ARG A 64 -0.47 8.65 -4.85
N LYS A 65 0.54 9.06 -4.07
CA LYS A 65 1.57 8.15 -3.55
C LYS A 65 0.94 7.09 -2.65
N ASN A 66 0.11 7.51 -1.69
CA ASN A 66 -0.52 6.59 -0.75
C ASN A 66 -1.50 5.64 -1.43
N LYS A 67 -2.32 6.15 -2.38
CA LYS A 67 -3.20 5.32 -3.19
C LYS A 67 -2.42 4.21 -3.90
N ARG A 68 -1.31 4.56 -4.57
CA ARG A 68 -0.48 3.57 -5.28
C ARG A 68 0.06 2.49 -4.33
N ILE A 69 0.50 2.87 -3.14
CA ILE A 69 0.97 1.92 -2.13
C ILE A 69 -0.18 0.99 -1.70
N ALA A 70 -1.37 1.53 -1.46
CA ALA A 70 -2.54 0.74 -1.09
C ALA A 70 -2.93 -0.26 -2.19
N GLU A 71 -2.89 0.14 -3.46
CA GLU A 71 -3.13 -0.74 -4.61
C GLU A 71 -2.11 -1.90 -4.65
N THR A 72 -0.82 -1.61 -4.45
CA THR A 72 0.23 -2.64 -4.38
C THR A 72 -0.01 -3.62 -3.23
N ILE A 73 -0.46 -3.15 -2.06
CA ILE A 73 -0.80 -4.03 -0.93
C ILE A 73 -1.88 -5.05 -1.31
N ILE A 74 -2.94 -4.60 -2.01
CA ILE A 74 -4.01 -5.49 -2.48
C ILE A 74 -3.46 -6.55 -3.45
N GLU A 75 -2.59 -6.14 -4.37
CA GLU A 75 -2.01 -7.03 -5.37
C GLU A 75 -1.04 -8.07 -4.77
N ASP A 76 -0.22 -7.65 -3.79
CA ASP A 76 0.85 -8.48 -3.24
C ASP A 76 0.37 -9.41 -2.11
N ASN A 77 -0.70 -9.06 -1.39
CA ASN A 77 -1.24 -9.91 -0.31
C ASN A 77 -1.47 -11.38 -0.72
N PRO A 78 -2.16 -11.71 -1.84
CA PRO A 78 -2.33 -13.09 -2.27
C PRO A 78 -1.01 -13.77 -2.65
N LYS A 79 -0.09 -13.05 -3.31
CA LYS A 79 1.23 -13.58 -3.70
C LYS A 79 2.06 -13.97 -2.48
N ILE A 80 2.06 -13.12 -1.46
CA ILE A 80 2.76 -13.37 -0.18
C ILE A 80 2.17 -14.61 0.50
N LYS A 81 0.84 -14.74 0.55
CA LYS A 81 0.18 -15.92 1.13
C LYS A 81 0.56 -17.21 0.41
N GLU A 82 0.61 -17.18 -0.92
CA GLU A 82 1.00 -18.36 -1.71
C GLU A 82 2.48 -18.71 -1.51
N ASN A 83 3.37 -17.72 -1.50
CA ASN A 83 4.79 -17.96 -1.20
C ASN A 83 4.98 -18.60 0.18
N ILE A 84 4.29 -18.09 1.21
CA ILE A 84 4.34 -18.68 2.57
C ILE A 84 3.85 -20.14 2.54
N ARG A 85 2.80 -20.43 1.79
CA ARG A 85 2.27 -21.80 1.64
C ARG A 85 3.30 -22.72 0.99
N ILE A 86 3.91 -22.30 -0.11
CA ILE A 86 4.94 -23.05 -0.83
C ILE A 86 6.13 -23.32 0.08
N GLU A 87 6.66 -22.30 0.76
CA GLU A 87 7.79 -22.44 1.69
C GLU A 87 7.47 -23.38 2.84
N THR A 88 6.26 -23.28 3.40
CA THR A 88 5.80 -24.15 4.48
C THR A 88 5.71 -25.60 4.01
N GLN A 89 5.18 -25.84 2.81
CA GLN A 89 5.11 -27.16 2.21
C GLN A 89 6.52 -27.75 1.98
N ALA A 90 7.40 -27.01 1.31
CA ALA A 90 8.77 -27.45 1.04
C ALA A 90 9.52 -27.79 2.34
N ARG A 91 9.33 -26.97 3.38
CA ARG A 91 9.91 -27.22 4.72
C ARG A 91 9.37 -28.51 5.33
N ASN A 92 8.07 -28.75 5.28
CA ASN A 92 7.44 -29.95 5.81
C ASN A 92 7.90 -31.22 5.07
N GLU A 93 8.02 -31.16 3.74
CA GLU A 93 8.53 -32.26 2.92
C GLU A 93 9.98 -32.59 3.28
N ALA A 94 10.84 -31.57 3.39
CA ALA A 94 12.22 -31.74 3.81
C ALA A 94 12.33 -32.37 5.22
N TYR A 95 11.53 -31.91 6.19
CA TYR A 95 11.46 -32.53 7.51
C TYR A 95 11.00 -33.99 7.47
N GLY A 96 10.00 -34.30 6.65
CA GLY A 96 9.50 -35.66 6.45
C GLY A 96 10.55 -36.60 5.85
N LEU A 97 11.31 -36.13 4.85
CA LEU A 97 12.41 -36.86 4.24
C LEU A 97 13.52 -37.13 5.26
N ASN A 98 13.92 -36.12 6.04
CA ASN A 98 14.94 -36.26 7.08
C ASN A 98 14.54 -37.26 8.17
N LYS A 99 13.26 -37.29 8.56
CA LYS A 99 12.74 -38.27 9.53
C LYS A 99 12.80 -39.70 8.99
N LYS A 100 12.38 -39.90 7.73
CA LYS A 100 12.44 -41.22 7.05
C LYS A 100 13.88 -41.71 6.90
N GLN A 101 14.83 -40.83 6.58
CA GLN A 101 16.25 -41.17 6.49
C GLN A 101 16.83 -41.59 7.85
N LYS A 102 16.53 -40.85 8.93
CA LYS A 102 16.94 -41.22 10.29
C LYS A 102 16.36 -42.55 10.76
N GLN A 103 15.12 -42.87 10.39
CA GLN A 103 14.53 -44.18 10.71
C GLN A 103 15.24 -45.31 9.95
N LYS A 104 15.49 -45.15 8.65
CA LYS A 104 16.23 -46.14 7.85
C LYS A 104 17.65 -46.39 8.36
N SER A 105 18.37 -45.34 8.78
CA SER A 105 19.72 -45.52 9.35
C SER A 105 19.70 -46.27 10.68
N LYS A 106 18.71 -45.99 11.53
CA LYS A 106 18.53 -46.67 12.81
C LYS A 106 18.19 -48.15 12.61
N GLN A 107 17.29 -48.48 11.67
CA GLN A 107 16.93 -49.87 11.35
C GLN A 107 18.15 -50.69 10.92
N ARG A 108 18.97 -50.16 10.00
CA ARG A 108 20.21 -50.78 9.52
C ARG A 108 21.26 -51.03 10.61
N SER A 109 21.25 -50.24 11.69
CA SER A 109 22.16 -50.41 12.81
C SER A 109 21.78 -51.58 13.73
N TYR A 110 20.52 -52.02 13.72
CA TYR A 110 20.06 -53.17 14.49
C TYR A 110 20.20 -54.49 13.74
N GLU A 111 20.46 -54.44 12.43
CA GLU A 111 20.65 -55.61 11.55
C GLU A 111 22.13 -56.02 11.40
N ARG A 112 23.07 -55.33 12.07
CA ARG A 112 24.50 -55.67 12.15
C ARG A 112 24.85 -56.16 13.55
#